data_AF-A0A383BNC4-F1
#
_entry.id   AF-A0A383BNC4-F1
#
_cell.length_a   1.000
_cell.length_b   1.000
_cell.length_c   1.000
_cell.angle_alpha   90.00
_cell.angle_beta   90.00
_cell.angle_gamma   90.00
#
_symmetry.space_group_name_H-M   'P 1'
#
loop_
_entity.id
_entity.type
_entity.pdbx_description
1 polymer ?
#
loop_
_entity_poly.entity_id
_entity_poly.type
_entity_poly.pdbx_seq_one_letter_code
_entity_poly.pdbx_strand_id
1 'polypeptide(L)' 'MKFAICNEVFEGWAIDDSIKFVAETGYDAIEIAPFTLAQYVTEVSVTERHRIRDAAAGNGIGISAVHWV' A
#
# COMPACT_ATOMS: atom_id res chain seq x y z
N MET A 1 5.79 -8.68 17.86
CA MET A 1 4.43 -8.64 17.28
C MET A 1 4.52 -7.79 16.03
N LYS A 2 3.81 -8.13 14.95
CA LYS A 2 3.77 -7.30 13.73
C LYS A 2 2.38 -6.70 13.55
N PHE A 3 2.31 -5.44 13.17
CA PHE A 3 1.07 -4.71 12.89
C PHE A 3 1.02 -4.24 11.44
N ALA A 4 -0.17 -4.35 10.84
CA ALA A 4 -0.44 -3.87 9.51
C ALA A 4 -1.71 -3.01 9.49
N ILE A 5 -1.80 -2.11 8.52
CA ILE A 5 -2.99 -1.29 8.27
C ILE A 5 -3.32 -1.29 6.79
N CYS A 6 -4.61 -1.34 6.45
CA CYS A 6 -5.05 -1.27 5.06
C CYS A 6 -4.98 0.16 4.55
N ASN A 7 -4.50 0.36 3.32
CA ASN A 7 -4.45 1.69 2.73
C ASN A 7 -5.84 2.26 2.40
N GLU A 8 -6.92 1.47 2.47
CA GLU A 8 -8.31 1.93 2.37
C GLU A 8 -8.62 3.09 3.33
N VAL A 9 -8.04 3.10 4.54
CA VAL A 9 -8.26 4.18 5.50
C VAL A 9 -7.67 5.52 5.04
N PHE A 10 -6.82 5.50 4.01
CA PHE A 10 -6.21 6.66 3.37
C PHE A 10 -6.81 6.91 1.97
N GLU A 11 -8.07 6.51 1.72
CA GLU A 11 -8.73 6.78 0.45
C GLU A 11 -8.60 8.26 0.05
N GLY A 12 -8.19 8.49 -1.22
CA GLY A 12 -7.92 9.81 -1.77
C GLY A 12 -6.47 10.30 -1.61
N TRP A 13 -5.61 9.59 -0.88
CA TRP A 13 -4.18 9.88 -0.80
C TRP A 13 -3.40 9.20 -1.92
N ALA A 14 -2.26 9.77 -2.29
CA ALA A 14 -1.28 9.04 -3.08
C ALA A 14 -0.73 7.89 -2.23
N ILE A 15 -0.59 6.70 -2.82
CA ILE A 15 -0.11 5.50 -2.10
C ILE A 15 1.26 5.71 -1.44
N ASP A 16 2.10 6.55 -2.04
CA ASP A 16 3.42 6.91 -1.52
C ASP A 16 3.32 7.69 -0.20
N ASP A 17 2.33 8.59 -0.08
CA ASP A 17 2.07 9.34 1.15
C ASP A 17 1.51 8.42 2.24
N SER A 18 0.63 7.49 1.88
CA SER A 18 0.13 6.46 2.80
C SER A 18 1.29 5.60 3.33
N ILE A 19 2.16 5.09 2.45
CA ILE A 19 3.33 4.28 2.84
C ILE A 19 4.23 5.04 3.80
N LYS A 20 4.54 6.31 3.48
CA LYS A 20 5.38 7.16 4.33
C LYS A 20 4.75 7.38 5.71
N PHE A 21 3.46 7.70 5.75
CA PHE A 21 2.75 7.90 7.02
C PHE A 21 2.70 6.61 7.86
N VAL A 22 2.48 5.46 7.23
CA VAL A 22 2.48 4.14 7.89
C VAL A 22 3.86 3.84 8.50
N ALA A 23 4.95 4.18 7.80
CA ALA A 23 6.31 4.06 8.32
C ALA A 23 6.57 4.98 9.54
N GLU A 24 6.11 6.23 9.48
CA GLU A 24 6.28 7.21 10.55
C GLU A 24 5.46 6.88 11.81
N THR A 25 4.39 6.09 11.68
CA THR A 25 3.47 5.74 12.77
C THR A 25 3.76 4.39 13.44
N GLY A 26 4.79 3.67 12.98
CA GLY A 26 5.31 2.47 13.65
C GLY A 26 4.64 1.15 13.24
N TYR A 27 3.93 1.11 12.12
CA TYR A 27 3.46 -0.15 11.52
C TYR A 27 4.59 -0.89 10.81
N ASP A 28 4.46 -2.22 10.73
CA ASP A 28 5.43 -3.08 10.03
C ASP A 28 5.06 -3.29 8.55
N ALA A 29 3.79 -3.14 8.20
CA ALA A 29 3.28 -3.43 6.86
C ALA A 29 2.05 -2.60 6.49
N ILE A 30 1.82 -2.49 5.19
CA ILE A 30 0.60 -1.95 4.60
C ILE A 30 -0.12 -3.07 3.82
N GLU A 31 -1.42 -3.17 3.99
CA GLU A 31 -2.28 -3.99 3.14
C GLU A 31 -2.81 -3.12 1.99
N ILE A 32 -2.85 -3.68 0.78
CA ILE A 32 -3.20 -2.92 -0.43
C ILE A 32 -4.66 -3.17 -0.81
N ALA A 33 -5.42 -2.09 -0.90
CA ALA A 33 -6.75 -2.01 -1.45
C ALA A 33 -6.73 -1.52 -2.88
N PRO A 34 -6.82 -2.43 -3.88
CA PRO A 34 -6.62 -2.06 -5.28
C PRO A 34 -7.60 -1.01 -5.78
N PHE A 35 -8.82 -0.94 -5.22
CA PHE A 35 -9.82 0.04 -5.63
C PHE A 35 -9.38 1.49 -5.37
N THR A 36 -8.45 1.72 -4.44
CA THR A 36 -7.89 3.05 -4.19
C THR A 36 -6.84 3.45 -5.22
N LEU A 37 -6.38 2.50 -6.06
CA LEU A 37 -5.34 2.70 -7.08
C LEU A 37 -5.96 2.80 -8.48
N ALA A 38 -6.99 2.00 -8.76
CA ALA A 38 -7.70 1.95 -10.03
C ALA A 38 -9.12 1.39 -9.83
N GLN A 39 -10.02 1.63 -10.79
CA GLN A 39 -11.37 1.08 -10.73
C GLN A 39 -11.36 -0.46 -10.70
N TYR A 40 -10.47 -1.08 -11.48
CA TYR A 40 -10.28 -2.53 -11.48
C TYR A 40 -8.84 -2.90 -11.14
N VAL A 41 -8.66 -3.94 -10.33
CA VAL A 41 -7.33 -4.49 -9.98
C VAL A 41 -6.50 -4.90 -11.21
N THR A 42 -7.17 -5.30 -12.29
CA THR A 42 -6.55 -5.67 -13.57
C THR A 42 -5.94 -4.49 -14.30
N GLU A 43 -6.35 -3.26 -14.00
CA GLU A 43 -5.83 -2.02 -14.58
C GLU A 43 -4.56 -1.54 -13.88
N VAL A 44 -4.30 -2.01 -12.65
CA VAL A 44 -3.03 -1.74 -11.96
C VAL A 44 -1.92 -2.47 -12.70
N SER A 45 -1.14 -1.74 -13.49
CA SER A 45 -0.08 -2.31 -14.33
C SER A 45 1.00 -3.03 -13.52
N VAL A 46 1.69 -3.99 -14.15
CA VAL A 46 2.84 -4.68 -13.51
C VAL A 46 3.92 -3.70 -13.07
N THR A 47 4.20 -2.67 -13.87
CA THR A 47 5.16 -1.62 -13.53
C THR A 47 4.74 -0.86 -12.27
N GLU A 48 3.46 -0.52 -12.15
CA GLU A 48 2.94 0.19 -10.97
C GLU A 48 2.99 -0.69 -9.71
N ARG A 49 2.67 -1.98 -9.84
CA ARG A 49 2.82 -2.94 -8.73
C ARG A 49 4.28 -3.02 -8.24
N HIS A 50 5.24 -3.03 -9.16
CA HIS A 50 6.66 -3.00 -8.79
C HIS A 50 7.06 -1.67 -8.14
N ARG A 51 6.60 -0.53 -8.68
CA ARG A 51 6.86 0.80 -8.09
C ARG A 51 6.36 0.88 -6.65
N ILE A 52 5.13 0.43 -6.38
CA ILE A 52 4.54 0.43 -5.03
C ILE A 52 5.32 -0.48 -4.08
N ARG A 53 5.68 -1.68 -4.53
CA ARG A 53 6.51 -2.62 -3.75
C ARG A 53 7.86 -1.99 -3.38
N ASP A 54 8.51 -1.35 -4.34
CA ASP A 54 9.83 -0.76 -4.15
C ASP A 54 9.75 0.49 -3.25
N ALA A 55 8.67 1.28 -3.36
CA ALA A 55 8.38 2.40 -2.47
C ALA A 55 8.14 1.93 -1.01
N ALA A 56 7.35 0.87 -0.82
CA ALA A 56 7.12 0.27 0.50
C ALA A 56 8.44 -0.23 1.11
N ALA A 57 9.22 -1.01 0.35
CA ALA A 57 10.52 -1.50 0.78
C ALA A 57 11.51 -0.37 1.10
N GLY A 58 11.52 0.70 0.32
CA GLY A 58 12.35 1.89 0.55
C GLY A 58 12.03 2.63 1.85
N ASN A 59 10.80 2.50 2.35
CA ASN A 59 10.35 3.05 3.64
C ASN A 59 10.39 2.01 4.78
N GLY A 60 10.92 0.80 4.53
CA GLY A 60 10.94 -0.28 5.53
C GLY A 60 9.58 -0.91 5.81
N ILE A 61 8.58 -0.68 4.95
CA ILE A 61 7.23 -1.20 5.07
C ILE A 61 7.06 -2.47 4.23
N GLY A 62 6.56 -3.53 4.86
CA GLY A 62 6.14 -4.74 4.14
C GLY A 62 4.79 -4.57 3.43
N ILE A 63 4.51 -5.39 2.43
CA ILE A 63 3.15 -5.56 1.91
C ILE A 63 2.58 -6.84 2.51
N SER A 64 1.50 -6.74 3.28
CA SER A 64 0.95 -7.89 4.04
C SER A 64 -0.04 -8.72 3.24
N ALA A 65 -0.95 -8.07 2.50
CA ALA A 65 -2.06 -8.70 1.79
C ALA A 65 -2.72 -7.74 0.77
N VAL A 66 -3.80 -8.19 0.14
CA VAL A 66 -4.67 -7.39 -0.73
C VAL A 66 -6.15 -7.52 -0.30
N HIS A 67 -6.91 -6.42 -0.21
CA HIS A 67 -8.37 -6.43 0.04
C HIS A 67 -9.05 -5.19 -0.56
N TRP A 68 -10.25 -5.22 -1.13
CA TRP A 68 -10.96 -6.32 -1.76
C TRP A 68 -10.44 -6.48 -3.20
N VAL A 69 -10.55 -7.67 -3.76
CA VAL A 69 -10.19 -7.95 -5.17
C VAL A 69 -11.46 -8.12 -5.98
#